data_AF-A0A355AP69-F1
#
_entry.id   AF-A0A355AP69-F1
#
_cell.length_a   1.000
_cell.length_b   1.000
_cell.length_c   1.000
_cell.angle_alpha   90.00
_cell.angle_beta   90.00
_cell.angle_gamma   90.00
#
_symmetry.space_group_name_H-M   'P 1'
#
loop_
_entity.id
_entity.type
_entity.pdbx_description
1 polymer ?
#
loop_
_entity_poly.entity_id
_entity_poly.type
_entity_poly.pdbx_seq_one_letter_code
_entity_poly.pdbx_strand_id
1 'polypeptide(L)' 'IEAPNGELGFYLVGDGGDQAYRARCRPPSVLNFAMFPHLIRGHTLSDVVAVLGSLNIIAAELDR' A
#
# COMPACT_ATOMS: atom_id res chain seq x y z
N ILE A 1 -8.79 -1.48 9.51
CA ILE A 1 -8.02 -1.20 10.76
C ILE A 1 -7.04 -0.09 10.41
N GLU A 2 -6.84 0.87 11.31
CA GLU A 2 -5.82 1.91 11.09
C GLU A 2 -4.46 1.37 11.53
N ALA A 3 -3.55 1.24 10.56
CA ALA A 3 -2.17 0.82 10.75
C ALA A 3 -1.24 2.04 10.71
N PRO A 4 0.03 1.92 11.15
CA PRO A 4 0.98 3.04 11.13
C PRO A 4 1.18 3.70 9.77
N ASN A 5 0.91 2.96 8.69
CA ASN A 5 1.07 3.42 7.30
C ASN A 5 -0.25 3.86 6.64
N GLY A 6 -1.36 3.85 7.38
CA GLY A 6 -2.69 4.22 6.91
C GLY A 6 -3.71 3.09 7.02
N GLU A 7 -4.75 3.14 6.18
CA GLU A 7 -5.85 2.18 6.22
C GLU A 7 -5.41 0.79 5.75
N LEU A 8 -5.40 -0.18 6.67
CA LEU A 8 -5.24 -1.59 6.37
C LEU A 8 -6.61 -2.26 6.29
N GLY A 9 -6.96 -2.73 5.10
CA GLY A 9 -8.23 -3.41 4.82
C GLY A 9 -8.08 -4.89 4.52
N PHE A 10 -9.13 -5.67 4.78
CA PHE A 10 -9.23 -7.06 4.34
C PHE A 10 -10.58 -7.29 3.68
N TYR A 11 -10.56 -7.86 2.48
CA TYR A 11 -11.75 -8.30 1.76
C TYR A 11 -11.86 -9.81 1.90
N LEU A 12 -12.87 -10.26 2.65
CA LEU A 12 -13.13 -11.66 2.95
C LEU A 12 -14.46 -12.08 2.32
N VAL A 13 -14.46 -13.25 1.68
CA VAL A 13 -15.66 -13.92 1.14
C VAL A 13 -15.70 -15.32 1.73
N GLY A 14 -16.84 -15.71 2.29
CA GLY A 14 -17.11 -17.07 2.75
C GLY A 14 -18.19 -17.73 1.88
N ASP A 15 -18.07 -19.03 1.68
CA ASP A 15 -19.04 -19.89 0.99
C ASP A 15 -19.81 -20.83 1.94
N GLY A 16 -19.63 -20.64 3.25
CA GLY A 16 -20.26 -21.43 4.31
C GLY A 16 -19.38 -22.52 4.92
N GLY A 17 -18.16 -22.72 4.39
CA GLY A 17 -17.15 -23.58 5.02
C GLY A 17 -16.36 -22.89 6.15
N ASP A 18 -15.52 -23.67 6.83
CA ASP A 18 -14.65 -23.21 7.94
C ASP A 18 -13.44 -22.37 7.46
N GLN A 19 -13.26 -22.24 6.13
CA GLN A 19 -12.16 -21.51 5.51
C GLN A 19 -12.71 -20.37 4.66
N ALA A 20 -11.95 -19.28 4.55
CA ALA A 20 -12.33 -18.19 3.66
C ALA A 20 -12.21 -18.62 2.19
N TYR A 21 -13.32 -18.60 1.46
CA TYR A 21 -13.35 -18.80 0.00
C TYR A 21 -12.42 -17.81 -0.72
N ARG A 22 -12.37 -16.56 -0.24
CA ARG A 22 -11.42 -15.56 -0.70
C ARG A 22 -10.99 -14.66 0.43
N ALA A 23 -9.69 -14.41 0.53
CA ALA A 23 -9.13 -13.38 1.39
C ALA A 23 -8.18 -12.51 0.58
N ARG A 24 -8.41 -11.19 0.55
CA ARG A 24 -7.52 -10.21 -0.06
C ARG A 24 -7.16 -9.14 0.95
N CYS A 25 -5.87 -8.98 1.20
CA CYS A 25 -5.35 -7.84 1.95
C CYS A 25 -5.34 -6.61 1.03
N ARG A 26 -5.77 -5.47 1.56
CA ARG A 26 -5.61 -4.15 0.95
C ARG A 26 -4.62 -3.37 1.82
N PRO A 27 -3.30 -3.46 1.52
CA PRO A 27 -2.30 -2.69 2.24
C PRO A 27 -2.38 -1.21 1.86
N PRO A 28 -2.07 -0.30 2.80
CA PRO A 28 -2.08 1.14 2.54
C PRO A 28 -0.96 1.56 1.58
N SER A 29 0.20 0.89 1.62
CA SER A 29 1.38 1.29 0.83
C SER A 29 1.13 1.26 -0.69
N VAL A 30 0.32 0.31 -1.18
CA VAL A 30 -0.02 0.20 -2.62
C VAL A 30 -0.77 1.43 -3.12
N LEU A 31 -1.70 1.95 -2.32
CA LEU A 31 -2.45 3.16 -2.70
C LEU A 31 -1.58 4.41 -2.59
N ASN A 32 -0.80 4.53 -1.51
CA ASN A 32 0.08 5.69 -1.31
C ASN A 32 1.13 5.77 -2.44
N PHE A 33 1.67 4.63 -2.87
CA PHE A 33 2.64 4.56 -3.96
C PHE A 33 2.06 4.97 -5.32
N ALA A 34 0.76 4.79 -5.56
CA ALA A 34 0.12 5.18 -6.81
C ALA A 34 0.22 6.71 -7.08
N MET A 35 0.37 7.52 -6.03
CA MET A 35 0.57 8.97 -6.16
C MET A 35 2.04 9.35 -6.41
N PHE A 36 2.99 8.45 -6.17
CA PHE A 36 4.42 8.73 -6.29
C PHE A 36 4.85 9.35 -7.63
N PRO A 37 4.37 8.87 -8.80
CA PRO A 37 4.73 9.47 -10.10
C PRO A 37 4.26 10.91 -10.27
N HIS A 38 3.26 11.34 -9.51
CA HIS A 38 2.78 12.72 -9.52
C HIS A 38 3.62 13.60 -8.59
N LEU A 39 4.05 13.06 -7.45
CA LEU A 39 4.86 13.76 -6.46
C LEU A 39 6.29 14.03 -6.91
N ILE A 40 6.86 13.21 -7.80
CA ILE A 40 8.24 13.40 -8.29
C ILE A 40 8.34 14.28 -9.55
N ARG A 41 7.22 14.78 -10.10
CA ARG A 41 7.25 15.63 -11.32
C ARG A 41 7.89 16.98 -11.02
N GLY A 42 8.88 17.37 -11.83
CA GLY A 42 9.59 18.63 -11.66
C GLY A 42 10.69 18.59 -10.59
N HIS A 43 10.92 17.44 -9.96
CA HIS A 43 11.98 17.23 -8.98
C HIS A 43 13.24 16.62 -9.62
N THR A 44 14.34 16.69 -8.88
CA THR A 44 15.63 16.11 -9.28
C THR A 44 15.75 14.66 -8.81
N LEU A 45 16.70 13.90 -9.37
CA LEU A 45 16.95 12.52 -8.97
C LEU A 45 17.29 12.39 -7.46
N SER A 46 17.96 13.40 -6.89
CA SER A 46 18.26 13.44 -5.45
C SER A 46 17.01 13.55 -4.58
N ASP A 47 15.95 14.18 -5.07
CA ASP A 47 14.71 14.37 -4.30
C ASP A 47 13.87 13.09 -4.23
N VAL A 48 14.09 12.14 -5.14
CA VAL A 48 13.33 10.87 -5.23
C VAL A 48 13.37 10.09 -3.93
N VAL A 49 14.54 10.03 -3.28
CA VAL A 49 14.71 9.30 -2.01
C VAL A 49 13.97 10.00 -0.87
N ALA A 50 13.98 11.33 -0.83
CA ALA A 50 13.27 12.11 0.18
C ALA A 50 11.74 11.96 0.03
N VAL A 51 11.23 12.06 -1.20
CA VAL A 51 9.80 11.86 -1.50
C VAL A 51 9.38 10.42 -1.16
N LEU A 52 10.16 9.42 -1.55
CA LEU A 52 9.83 8.02 -1.28
C LEU A 52 9.88 7.70 0.23
N GLY A 53 10.86 8.24 0.95
CA GLY A 53 10.95 8.11 2.41
C GLY A 53 9.80 8.79 3.14
N SER A 54 9.30 9.93 2.64
CA SER A 54 8.17 10.64 3.26
C SER A 54 6.85 9.85 3.24
N LEU A 55 6.68 8.93 2.28
CA LEU A 55 5.49 8.09 2.15
C LEU A 55 5.53 6.83 3.05
N ASN A 56 6.65 6.57 3.72
CA ASN A 56 6.88 5.40 4.59
C ASN A 56 6.49 4.06 3.92
N ILE A 57 6.91 3.86 2.67
CA ILE A 57 6.57 2.70 1.85
C ILE A 57 7.29 1.44 2.36
N ILE A 58 6.55 0.36 2.59
CA ILE A 58 7.12 -0.96 2.85
C ILE A 58 7.06 -1.79 1.56
N ALA A 59 8.22 -2.16 1.02
CA ALA A 59 8.31 -2.90 -0.24
C ALA A 59 7.53 -4.23 -0.21
N ALA A 60 7.53 -4.94 0.92
CA ALA A 60 6.79 -6.19 1.10
C ALA A 60 5.26 -6.04 0.99
N GLU A 61 4.73 -4.83 1.21
CA GLU A 61 3.30 -4.55 1.01
C GLU A 61 2.95 -4.32 -0.47
N LEU A 62 3.92 -3.95 -1.31
CA LEU A 62 3.71 -3.68 -2.73
C LEU A 62 3.70 -4.94 -3.61
N ASP A 63 4.21 -6.05 -3.10
CA ASP A 63 4.44 -7.30 -3.85
C ASP A 63 3.20 -8.22 -3.94
N ARG A 64 2.05 -7.80 -3.42
CA ARG A 64 0.85 -8.65 -3.25
C ARG A 64 -0.29 -8.37 -4.22
#